data_AF-A0A8S3JQL9-F1
#
_entry.id   AF-A0A8S3JQL9-F1
#
_cell.length_a   1.000
_cell.length_b   1.000
_cell.length_c   1.000
_cell.angle_alpha   90.00
_cell.angle_beta   90.00
_cell.angle_gamma   90.00
#
_symmetry.space_group_name_H-M   'P 1'
#
loop_
_entity.id
_entity.type
_entity.pdbx_description
1 polymer ?
#
loop_
_entity_poly.entity_id
_entity_poly.type
_entity_poly.pdbx_seq_one_letter_code
_entity_poly.pdbx_strand_id
1 'polypeptide(L)'
;SWQHRIIYGIEPRGIYLMNPIQIQSPQQVYEQLTIDSVTYITRQEIAQRYNQSPMCLTPLARNNNKSRLFSDTRWRTMNVLGQVVNVLREDRQLNENETRNIPYRPTVTHVRIPSTCSSGILIFSKDYNELINAIDLPLRQ
;
A
#
# COMPACT_ATOMS: atom_id res chain seq x y z
N SER A 1 -8.51 -7.71 0.67
CA SER A 1 -8.16 -9.09 0.28
C SER A 1 -6.86 -9.44 0.98
N TRP A 2 -6.84 -10.50 1.80
CA TRP A 2 -5.62 -10.94 2.48
C TRP A 2 -4.93 -11.96 1.58
N GLN A 3 -3.72 -11.65 1.10
CA GLN A 3 -2.90 -12.62 0.40
C GLN A 3 -2.04 -13.36 1.43
N HIS A 4 -2.49 -14.54 1.84
CA HIS A 4 -1.74 -15.37 2.78
C HIS A 4 -0.67 -16.17 2.01
N ARG A 5 0.59 -16.02 2.43
CA ARG A 5 1.69 -16.90 2.03
C ARG A 5 2.21 -17.61 3.25
N ILE A 6 2.41 -18.91 3.13
CA ILE A 6 2.82 -19.77 4.24
C ILE A 6 4.26 -20.21 3.98
N ILE A 7 5.15 -19.98 4.94
CA ILE A 7 6.47 -20.63 4.98
C ILE A 7 6.26 -21.96 5.70
N TYR A 8 6.54 -23.08 5.03
CA TYR A 8 6.33 -24.42 5.62
C TYR A 8 7.63 -25.23 5.78
N GLY A 9 8.76 -24.71 5.28
CA GLY A 9 10.06 -25.37 5.40
C GLY A 9 11.20 -24.44 5.06
N ILE A 10 12.35 -24.68 5.68
CA ILE A 10 13.62 -23.99 5.42
C ILE A 10 14.68 -25.08 5.27
N GLU A 11 15.39 -25.09 4.15
CA GLU A 11 16.49 -26.03 3.86
C GLU A 11 17.67 -25.28 3.18
N PRO A 12 18.85 -25.91 3.01
CA PRO A 12 19.99 -25.27 2.33
C PRO A 12 19.67 -24.79 0.91
N ARG A 13 18.68 -25.40 0.24
CA ARG A 13 18.23 -25.02 -1.09
C ARG A 13 17.38 -23.74 -1.10
N GLY A 14 16.76 -23.37 0.02
CA GLY A 14 15.94 -22.17 0.16
C GLY A 14 14.76 -22.31 1.11
N ILE A 15 13.90 -21.30 1.09
CA ILE A 15 12.67 -21.21 1.88
C ILE A 15 11.50 -21.69 1.03
N TYR A 16 10.75 -22.64 1.55
CA TYR A 16 9.59 -23.23 0.90
C TYR A 16 8.33 -22.46 1.27
N LEU A 17 7.66 -21.95 0.24
CA LEU A 17 6.48 -21.11 0.33
C LEU A 17 5.28 -21.81 -0.32
N MET A 18 4.09 -21.60 0.23
CA MET A 18 2.82 -22.07 -0.32
C MET A 18 1.94 -20.90 -0.80
N ASN A 19 1.04 -21.19 -1.75
CA ASN A 19 0.11 -20.24 -2.38
C ASN A 19 0.80 -19.09 -3.15
N PRO A 20 1.51 -19.37 -4.26
CA PRO A 20 1.78 -20.67 -4.88
C PRO A 20 2.97 -21.42 -4.27
N ILE A 21 3.08 -22.73 -4.55
CA ILE A 21 4.22 -23.55 -4.14
C ILE A 21 5.48 -23.07 -4.86
N GLN A 22 6.47 -22.63 -4.11
CA GLN A 22 7.73 -22.11 -4.65
C GLN A 22 8.87 -22.20 -3.64
N ILE A 23 10.09 -22.26 -4.16
CA ILE A 23 11.31 -22.17 -3.36
C ILE A 23 11.94 -20.82 -3.67
N GLN A 24 12.22 -20.03 -2.64
CA GLN A 24 12.84 -18.71 -2.78
C GLN A 24 14.09 -18.59 -1.91
N SER A 25 15.00 -17.71 -2.29
CA SER A 25 16.16 -17.40 -1.45
C SER A 25 15.73 -16.59 -0.21
N PRO A 26 16.48 -16.67 0.90
CA PRO A 26 16.21 -15.84 2.08
C PRO A 26 16.12 -14.34 1.75
N GLN A 27 16.96 -13.85 0.83
CA GLN A 27 16.95 -12.46 0.39
C GLN A 27 15.62 -12.07 -0.28
N GLN A 28 15.10 -12.91 -1.19
CA GLN A 28 13.82 -12.66 -1.86
C GLN A 28 12.64 -12.65 -0.89
N VAL A 29 12.65 -13.54 0.11
CA VAL A 29 11.62 -13.58 1.16
C VAL A 29 11.72 -12.34 2.04
N TYR A 30 12.94 -11.94 2.42
CA TYR A 30 13.16 -10.74 3.22
C TYR A 30 12.66 -9.47 2.53
N GLU A 31 12.98 -9.30 1.24
CA GLU A 31 12.44 -8.20 0.43
C GLU A 31 10.91 -8.20 0.45
N GLN A 32 10.26 -9.36 0.30
CA GLN A 32 8.80 -9.45 0.33
C GLN A 32 8.19 -9.12 1.70
N LEU A 33 8.86 -9.48 2.79
CA LEU A 33 8.42 -9.19 4.16
C LEU A 33 8.60 -7.72 4.54
N THR A 34 9.50 -7.01 3.87
CA THR A 34 9.83 -5.60 4.12
C THR A 34 9.14 -4.61 3.18
N ILE A 35 8.35 -5.10 2.21
CA ILE A 35 7.57 -4.23 1.32
C ILE A 35 6.57 -3.40 2.13
N ASP A 36 6.62 -2.08 1.93
CA ASP A 36 5.61 -1.18 2.45
C ASP A 36 4.23 -1.59 1.98
N SER A 37 3.30 -1.72 2.93
CA SER A 37 1.89 -1.98 2.61
C SER A 37 1.28 -0.72 1.98
N VAL A 38 1.41 -0.61 0.65
CA VAL A 38 0.96 0.51 -0.18
C VAL A 38 -0.04 0.01 -1.22
N THR A 39 -1.09 0.79 -1.43
CA THR A 39 -2.07 0.55 -2.49
C THR A 39 -1.95 1.64 -3.55
N TYR A 40 -1.99 1.24 -4.82
CA TYR A 40 -1.95 2.15 -5.97
C TYR A 40 -3.38 2.36 -6.47
N ILE A 41 -3.79 3.61 -6.60
CA ILE A 41 -5.06 4.01 -7.21
C ILE A 41 -4.75 4.65 -8.55
N THR A 42 -5.44 4.21 -9.59
CA THR A 42 -5.20 4.73 -10.94
C THR A 42 -5.67 6.17 -11.07
N ARG A 43 -5.03 6.92 -11.97
CA ARG A 43 -5.46 8.27 -12.34
C ARG A 43 -6.95 8.34 -12.67
N GLN A 44 -7.44 7.37 -13.46
CA GLN A 44 -8.83 7.35 -13.93
C GLN A 44 -9.81 7.30 -12.75
N GLU A 45 -9.54 6.47 -11.75
CA GLU A 45 -10.38 6.38 -10.55
C GLU A 45 -10.37 7.68 -9.74
N ILE A 46 -9.21 8.34 -9.64
CA ILE A 46 -9.09 9.64 -8.97
C ILE A 46 -9.90 10.72 -9.72
N ALA A 47 -9.73 10.79 -11.05
CA ALA A 47 -10.46 11.74 -11.90
C ALA A 47 -11.97 11.51 -11.81
N GLN A 48 -12.44 10.27 -11.96
CA GLN A 48 -13.86 9.92 -11.85
C GLN A 48 -14.46 10.31 -10.50
N ARG A 49 -13.70 10.14 -9.42
CA ARG A 49 -14.17 10.44 -8.07
C ARG A 49 -14.21 11.94 -7.75
N TYR A 50 -13.23 12.71 -8.21
CA TYR A 50 -13.05 14.10 -7.77
C TYR A 50 -13.34 15.16 -8.84
N ASN A 51 -13.48 14.81 -10.12
CA ASN A 51 -13.93 15.74 -11.16
C ASN A 51 -15.46 15.98 -11.17
N GLN A 52 -16.19 15.45 -10.19
CA GLN A 52 -17.61 15.74 -10.01
C GLN A 52 -17.78 17.16 -9.48
N SER A 53 -18.76 17.91 -10.01
CA SER A 53 -19.09 19.25 -9.51
C SER A 53 -20.14 19.17 -8.38
N PRO A 54 -19.89 19.76 -7.19
CA PRO A 54 -18.70 20.49 -6.81
C PRO A 54 -17.52 19.58 -6.40
N MET A 55 -16.32 19.93 -6.86
CA MET A 55 -15.09 19.24 -6.46
C MET A 55 -14.86 19.41 -4.96
N CYS A 56 -14.86 18.30 -4.21
CA CYS A 56 -14.70 18.33 -2.75
C CYS A 56 -13.49 17.48 -2.31
N LEU A 57 -12.39 18.16 -1.95
CA LEU A 57 -11.20 17.52 -1.36
C LEU A 57 -11.21 17.53 0.18
N THR A 58 -12.25 18.08 0.79
CA THR A 58 -12.43 18.17 2.24
C THR A 58 -12.22 16.83 2.97
N PRO A 59 -12.68 15.67 2.46
CA PRO A 59 -12.42 14.38 3.13
C PRO A 59 -10.92 14.05 3.23
N LEU A 60 -10.15 14.29 2.16
CA LEU A 60 -8.70 14.07 2.16
C LEU A 60 -7.97 15.06 3.07
N ALA A 61 -8.40 16.33 3.08
CA ALA A 61 -7.83 17.36 3.94
C ALA A 61 -8.11 17.12 5.43
N ARG A 62 -9.29 16.58 5.77
CA ARG A 62 -9.69 16.25 7.16
C ARG A 62 -8.96 15.02 7.69
N ASN A 63 -8.71 14.02 6.86
CA ASN A 63 -7.89 12.86 7.24
C ASN A 63 -6.48 13.27 7.67
N ASN A 64 -5.95 14.38 7.15
CA ASN A 64 -4.65 14.91 7.58
C ASN A 64 -4.69 15.61 8.96
N ASN A 65 -5.86 16.07 9.43
CA ASN A 65 -5.88 17.17 10.41
C ASN A 65 -6.71 17.01 11.69
N LYS A 66 -7.48 15.94 11.95
CA LYS A 66 -8.03 15.56 13.30
C LYS A 66 -9.26 14.63 13.17
N SER A 67 -9.06 13.33 12.99
CA SER A 67 -10.11 12.36 13.35
C SER A 67 -9.48 11.12 13.97
N ARG A 68 -9.74 10.91 15.26
CA ARG A 68 -9.17 9.84 16.11
C ARG A 68 -9.51 8.42 15.65
N LEU A 69 -10.33 8.25 14.61
CA LEU A 69 -10.68 6.96 14.03
C LEU A 69 -9.88 6.60 12.76
N PHE A 70 -9.20 7.56 12.13
CA PHE A 70 -8.54 7.36 10.83
C PHE A 70 -7.23 8.18 10.66
N SER A 71 -6.52 8.50 11.74
CA SER A 71 -5.24 9.23 11.64
C SER A 71 -4.07 8.28 11.38
N ASP A 72 -4.11 7.58 10.25
CA ASP A 72 -2.94 6.87 9.75
C ASP A 72 -1.93 7.93 9.28
N THR A 73 -0.89 8.17 10.10
CA THR A 73 0.16 9.17 9.87
C THR A 73 0.84 8.98 8.51
N ARG A 74 0.79 7.78 7.95
CA ARG A 74 1.31 7.46 6.61
C ARG A 74 0.63 8.27 5.52
N TRP A 75 -0.64 8.68 5.64
CA TRP A 75 -1.30 9.53 4.64
C TRP A 75 -0.61 10.88 4.49
N ARG A 76 -0.12 11.44 5.61
CA ARG A 76 0.65 12.68 5.62
C ARG A 76 2.07 12.45 5.13
N THR A 77 2.75 11.42 5.63
CA THR A 77 4.12 11.07 5.20
C THR A 77 4.20 10.81 3.70
N MET A 78 3.18 10.16 3.13
CA MET A 78 3.09 9.89 1.70
C MET A 78 2.56 11.08 0.88
N ASN A 79 2.19 12.20 1.51
CA ASN A 79 1.60 13.37 0.86
C ASN A 79 0.45 13.01 -0.12
N VAL A 80 -0.48 12.16 0.33
CA VAL A 80 -1.55 11.63 -0.54
C VAL A 80 -2.40 12.76 -1.13
N LEU A 81 -2.68 13.80 -0.33
CA LEU A 81 -3.41 14.98 -0.82
C LEU A 81 -2.67 15.67 -1.98
N GLY A 82 -1.36 15.90 -1.85
CA GLY A 82 -0.55 16.50 -2.91
C GLY A 82 -0.51 15.65 -4.17
N GLN A 83 -0.42 14.32 -4.03
CA GLN A 83 -0.50 13.40 -5.15
C GLN A 83 -1.84 13.53 -5.90
N VAL A 84 -2.97 13.54 -5.17
CA VAL A 84 -4.31 13.71 -5.77
C VAL A 84 -4.47 15.06 -6.46
N VAL A 85 -4.01 16.14 -5.83
CA VAL A 85 -4.05 17.49 -6.43
C VAL A 85 -3.25 17.54 -7.73
N ASN A 86 -2.07 16.92 -7.77
CA ASN A 86 -1.27 16.85 -8.99
C ASN A 86 -1.99 16.12 -10.12
N VAL A 87 -2.61 14.97 -9.82
CA VAL A 87 -3.41 14.23 -10.80
C VAL A 87 -4.52 15.11 -11.37
N LEU A 88 -5.31 15.76 -10.51
CA LEU A 88 -6.46 16.58 -10.94
C LEU A 88 -6.02 17.83 -11.73
N ARG A 89 -4.86 18.41 -11.38
CA ARG A 89 -4.26 19.52 -12.15
C ARG A 89 -3.86 19.07 -13.55
N GLU A 90 -3.14 17.96 -13.67
CA GLU A 90 -2.76 17.42 -14.98
C GLU A 90 -3.98 17.01 -15.80
N ASP A 91 -5.07 16.58 -15.14
CA ASP A 91 -6.28 16.10 -15.82
C ASP A 91 -7.03 17.24 -16.49
N ARG A 92 -7.10 18.39 -15.82
CA ARG A 92 -7.59 19.63 -16.43
C ARG A 92 -6.72 20.07 -17.60
N GLN A 93 -5.39 19.99 -17.46
CA GLN A 93 -4.45 20.34 -18.53
C GLN A 93 -4.58 19.41 -19.74
N LEU A 94 -4.82 18.10 -19.54
CA LEU A 94 -5.11 17.17 -20.63
C LEU A 94 -6.34 17.62 -21.41
N ASN A 95 -7.46 17.84 -20.73
CA ASN A 95 -8.71 18.26 -21.37
C ASN A 95 -8.54 19.58 -22.16
N GLU A 96 -7.81 20.55 -21.60
CA GLU A 96 -7.50 21.82 -22.28
C GLU A 96 -6.57 21.64 -23.50
N ASN A 97 -5.56 20.77 -23.39
CA ASN A 97 -4.58 20.53 -24.46
C ASN A 97 -5.14 19.65 -25.58
N GLU A 98 -6.01 18.69 -25.27
CA GLU A 98 -6.79 17.93 -26.25
C GLU A 98 -7.65 18.88 -27.10
N THR A 99 -8.32 19.84 -26.44
CA THR A 99 -9.09 20.89 -27.13
C THR A 99 -8.20 21.74 -28.04
N ARG A 100 -6.91 21.89 -27.72
CA ARG A 100 -5.93 22.67 -28.48
C ARG A 100 -5.05 21.85 -29.43
N ASN A 101 -5.29 20.53 -29.56
CA ASN A 101 -4.44 19.60 -30.33
C ASN A 101 -2.94 19.63 -29.94
N ILE A 102 -2.63 19.92 -28.67
CA ILE A 102 -1.25 19.90 -28.16
C ILE A 102 -0.97 18.52 -27.56
N PRO A 103 0.05 17.78 -28.03
CA PRO A 103 0.40 16.49 -27.46
C PRO A 103 0.89 16.67 -26.01
N TYR A 104 0.08 16.26 -25.05
CA TYR A 104 0.41 16.30 -23.62
C TYR A 104 0.38 14.87 -23.06
N ARG A 105 1.46 14.45 -22.41
CA ARG A 105 1.54 13.16 -21.72
C ARG A 105 1.50 13.40 -20.21
N PRO A 106 0.54 12.82 -19.47
CA PRO A 106 0.49 12.98 -18.03
C PRO A 106 1.73 12.36 -17.39
N THR A 107 2.26 13.02 -16.36
CA THR A 107 3.44 12.50 -15.64
C THR A 107 3.03 11.60 -14.48
N VAL A 108 1.82 11.77 -13.95
CA VAL A 108 1.29 10.95 -12.85
C VAL A 108 0.21 10.00 -13.36
N THR A 109 0.51 8.71 -13.30
CA THR A 109 -0.40 7.63 -13.69
C THR A 109 -1.17 7.03 -12.51
N HIS A 110 -0.62 7.12 -11.29
CA HIS A 110 -1.18 6.51 -10.08
C HIS A 110 -0.90 7.37 -8.84
N VAL A 111 -1.76 7.23 -7.83
CA VAL A 111 -1.55 7.75 -6.47
C VAL A 111 -1.25 6.59 -5.55
N ARG A 112 -0.22 6.75 -4.71
CA ARG A 112 0.14 5.81 -3.64
C ARG A 112 -0.59 6.19 -2.36
N ILE A 113 -1.36 5.27 -1.81
CA ILE A 113 -2.00 5.42 -0.50
C ILE A 113 -1.51 4.35 0.47
N PRO A 114 -1.55 4.60 1.78
CA PRO A 114 -1.34 3.54 2.76
C PRO A 114 -2.36 2.43 2.54
N SER A 115 -1.88 1.19 2.47
CA SER A 115 -2.78 0.05 2.40
C SER A 115 -3.47 -0.15 3.74
N THR A 116 -4.74 -0.56 3.68
CA THR A 116 -5.49 -1.07 4.84
C THR A 116 -5.04 -2.48 5.24
N CYS A 117 -4.24 -3.14 4.41
CA CYS A 117 -3.64 -4.42 4.75
C CYS A 117 -2.57 -4.20 5.83
N SER A 118 -2.77 -4.82 6.99
CA SER A 118 -1.70 -4.97 7.98
C SER A 118 -0.82 -6.12 7.54
N SER A 119 0.48 -5.89 7.39
CA SER A 119 1.45 -6.98 7.35
C SER A 119 1.59 -7.57 8.75
N GLY A 120 1.92 -8.85 8.82
CA GLY A 120 2.11 -9.57 10.08
C GLY A 120 2.53 -11.00 9.81
N ILE A 121 3.30 -11.57 10.73
CA ILE A 121 3.66 -12.98 10.71
C ILE A 121 2.74 -13.69 11.69
N LEU A 122 1.95 -14.63 11.20
CA LEU A 122 1.19 -15.55 12.05
C LEU A 122 2.07 -16.76 12.34
N ILE A 123 2.35 -17.01 13.62
CA ILE A 123 3.10 -18.18 14.06
C ILE A 123 2.13 -19.11 14.77
N PHE A 124 2.15 -20.39 14.40
CA PHE A 124 1.37 -21.43 15.05
C PHE A 124 2.33 -22.42 15.72
N SER A 125 2.01 -22.80 16.95
CA SER A 125 2.70 -23.88 17.67
C SER A 125 1.66 -24.83 18.25
N LYS A 126 2.03 -26.10 18.41
CA LYS A 126 1.23 -27.07 19.17
C LYS A 126 1.33 -26.81 20.67
N ASP A 127 2.45 -26.28 21.14
CA ASP A 127 2.67 -25.90 22.53
C ASP A 127 2.77 -24.37 22.64
N TYR A 128 1.79 -23.79 23.34
CA TYR A 128 1.76 -22.36 23.61
C TYR A 128 2.94 -21.90 24.47
N ASN A 129 3.40 -22.74 25.40
CA ASN A 129 4.50 -22.40 26.30
C ASN A 129 5.85 -22.35 25.58
N GLU A 130 6.05 -23.21 24.58
CA GLU A 130 7.23 -23.16 23.73
C GLU A 130 7.29 -21.83 22.96
N LEU A 131 6.15 -21.39 22.43
CA LEU A 131 6.06 -20.17 21.63
C LEU A 131 6.28 -18.90 22.46
N ILE A 132 5.65 -18.78 23.63
CA ILE A 132 5.75 -17.56 24.46
C ILE A 132 7.14 -17.38 25.11
N ASN A 133 7.88 -18.49 25.27
CA ASN A 133 9.23 -18.47 25.87
C ASN A 133 10.35 -18.49 24.81
N ALA A 134 10.02 -18.48 23.51
CA ALA A 134 11.01 -18.49 22.44
C ALA A 134 11.78 -17.16 22.40
N ILE A 135 13.08 -17.22 22.76
CA ILE A 135 13.98 -16.06 22.83
C ILE A 135 14.18 -15.35 21.48
N ASP A 136 14.03 -16.09 20.38
CA ASP A 136 14.24 -15.58 19.02
C ASP A 136 13.01 -14.86 18.46
N LEU A 137 11.86 -14.93 19.15
CA LEU A 137 10.68 -14.19 18.74
C LEU A 137 10.70 -12.78 19.32
N PRO A 138 10.44 -11.74 18.51
CA PRO A 138 10.23 -10.40 19.03
C PRO A 138 8.95 -10.40 19.86
N LEU A 139 9.07 -10.62 21.17
CA LEU A 139 7.97 -10.44 22.10
C LEU A 139 7.51 -8.99 21.98
N ARG A 140 6.19 -8.78 21.82
CA ARG A 140 5.60 -7.44 21.90
C ARG A 140 5.97 -6.85 23.26
N GLN A 141 6.91 -5.91 23.29
CA GLN A 141 7.12 -5.01 24.42
C GLN A 141 5.93 -4.06 24.56
#